data_AF-A0A3N0C1B4-F1
#
_entry.id   AF-A0A3N0C1B4-F1
#
_cell.length_a   1.000
_cell.length_b   1.000
_cell.length_c   1.000
_cell.angle_alpha   90.00
_cell.angle_beta   90.00
_cell.angle_gamma   90.00
#
_symmetry.space_group_name_H-M   'P 1'
#
loop_
_entity.id
_entity.type
_entity.pdbx_description
1 polymer ?
#
loop_
_entity_poly.entity_id
_entity_poly.type
_entity_poly.pdbx_seq_one_letter_code
_entity_poly.pdbx_strand_id
1 'polypeptide(L)'
;MIKKINFLILVFFLGISLNSFSSEKQSFTKIDTLKKTDQFILFNKTANIGDIFFSKNKKSTEPILYFKIGYTADQTNSNAIKTAVQGGQQYGETNQPRITDVKILMGKYSEMRAETASKTASLYTLTEIEFPLHLQVKILNETVEFELLQPGKWTIDLNLKK
;
A
#
# COMPACT_ATOMS: atom_id res chain seq x y z
N MET A 1 13.16 -25.24 69.25
CA MET A 1 12.04 -25.02 68.29
C MET A 1 11.97 -23.52 68.09
N ILE A 2 12.28 -22.91 66.94
CA ILE A 2 11.58 -22.99 65.65
C ILE A 2 12.62 -22.74 64.55
N LYS A 3 13.10 -23.83 63.94
CA LYS A 3 13.63 -23.85 62.57
C LYS A 3 12.43 -24.11 61.66
N LYS A 4 12.44 -23.55 60.45
CA LYS A 4 11.41 -23.68 59.38
C LYS A 4 10.33 -22.60 59.44
N ILE A 5 10.59 -21.43 58.85
CA ILE A 5 9.52 -20.57 58.29
C ILE A 5 10.05 -19.60 57.21
N ASN A 6 11.37 -19.39 57.08
CA ASN A 6 11.89 -18.44 56.09
C ASN A 6 12.31 -19.03 54.73
N PHE A 7 11.99 -20.30 54.43
CA PHE A 7 12.30 -20.89 53.12
C PHE A 7 11.09 -21.00 52.18
N LEU A 8 9.86 -20.78 52.69
CA LEU A 8 8.65 -20.95 51.88
C LEU A 8 8.26 -19.71 51.06
N ILE A 9 8.79 -18.54 51.40
CA ILE A 9 8.42 -17.26 50.74
C ILE A 9 9.32 -16.98 49.51
N LEU A 10 10.50 -17.59 49.42
CA LEU A 10 11.43 -17.34 48.31
C LEU A 10 11.08 -18.12 47.02
N VAL A 11 10.26 -19.17 47.10
CA VAL A 11 9.90 -20.00 45.94
C VAL A 11 8.66 -19.48 45.21
N PHE A 12 7.87 -18.59 45.84
CA PHE A 12 6.61 -18.12 45.25
C PHE A 12 6.77 -16.99 44.20
N PHE A 13 7.95 -16.35 44.12
CA PHE A 13 8.21 -15.26 43.17
C PHE A 13 8.94 -15.68 41.87
N LEU A 14 9.22 -16.98 41.67
CA LEU A 14 9.86 -17.48 40.45
C LEU A 14 8.86 -17.95 39.36
N GLY A 15 7.56 -17.67 39.52
CA GLY A 15 6.51 -18.28 38.70
C GLY A 15 5.95 -17.45 37.54
N ILE A 16 6.30 -16.17 37.38
CA ILE A 16 5.57 -15.29 36.45
C ILE A 16 6.49 -14.33 35.70
N SER A 17 7.17 -14.82 34.68
CA SER A 17 7.65 -13.98 33.57
C SER A 17 8.05 -14.80 32.34
N LEU A 18 7.27 -15.83 32.00
CA LEU A 18 7.13 -16.18 30.59
C LEU A 18 6.09 -15.23 30.01
N ASN A 19 6.50 -13.98 29.79
CA ASN A 19 5.77 -13.13 28.86
C ASN A 19 5.85 -13.84 27.52
N SER A 20 4.73 -14.42 27.12
CA SER A 20 4.48 -14.91 25.78
C SER A 20 4.92 -13.81 24.82
N PHE A 21 6.11 -13.95 24.23
CA PHE A 21 6.35 -13.44 22.89
C PHE A 21 5.39 -14.25 22.02
N SER A 22 4.14 -13.79 21.96
CA SER A 22 3.31 -14.02 20.80
C SER A 22 4.04 -13.30 19.68
N SER A 23 5.00 -14.00 19.07
CA SER A 23 5.31 -13.77 17.68
C SER A 23 3.97 -13.99 16.99
N GLU A 24 3.28 -12.87 16.78
CA GLU A 24 2.14 -12.80 15.89
C GLU A 24 2.70 -13.34 14.58
N LYS A 25 2.52 -14.64 14.36
CA LYS A 25 2.74 -15.25 13.06
C LYS A 25 1.81 -14.44 12.18
N GLN A 26 2.38 -13.46 11.49
CA GLN A 26 1.77 -12.81 10.35
C GLN A 26 1.22 -13.97 9.55
N SER A 27 -0.10 -14.13 9.63
CA SER A 27 -0.79 -15.12 8.84
C SER A 27 -0.55 -14.62 7.42
N PHE A 28 0.44 -15.21 6.75
CA PHE A 28 0.62 -15.11 5.32
C PHE A 28 -0.60 -15.83 4.74
N THR A 29 -1.76 -15.16 4.79
CA THR A 29 -2.87 -15.45 3.90
C THR A 29 -2.22 -15.50 2.54
N LYS A 30 -2.22 -16.66 1.89
CA LYS A 30 -1.60 -16.85 0.60
C LYS A 30 -2.22 -15.83 -0.35
N ILE A 31 -1.54 -14.71 -0.58
CA ILE A 31 -2.04 -13.67 -1.46
C ILE A 31 -1.78 -14.19 -2.86
N ASP A 32 -2.86 -14.53 -3.56
CA ASP A 32 -2.79 -14.97 -4.95
C ASP A 32 -2.13 -13.87 -5.78
N THR A 33 -0.87 -14.10 -6.17
CA THR A 33 -0.04 -13.11 -6.87
C THR A 33 -0.62 -12.84 -8.24
N LEU A 34 -1.09 -11.61 -8.49
CA LEU A 34 -1.66 -11.21 -9.77
C LEU A 34 -0.61 -11.09 -10.88
N LYS A 35 0.59 -10.58 -10.56
CA LYS A 35 1.69 -10.44 -11.53
C LYS A 35 3.04 -10.50 -10.83
N LYS A 36 3.99 -11.23 -11.39
CA LYS A 36 5.37 -11.32 -10.87
C LYS A 36 6.38 -11.21 -11.99
N THR A 37 7.41 -10.40 -11.75
CA THR A 37 8.59 -10.25 -12.61
C THR A 37 9.86 -10.36 -11.75
N ASP A 38 11.03 -10.23 -12.37
CA ASP A 38 12.31 -10.10 -11.67
C ASP A 38 12.50 -8.73 -10.98
N GLN A 39 11.65 -7.74 -11.29
CA GLN A 39 11.78 -6.37 -10.79
C GLN A 39 10.69 -5.95 -9.80
N PHE A 40 9.49 -6.51 -9.92
CA PHE A 40 8.35 -6.21 -9.05
C PHE A 40 7.36 -7.36 -8.95
N ILE A 41 6.55 -7.32 -7.89
CA ILE A 41 5.42 -8.21 -7.64
C ILE A 41 4.17 -7.35 -7.42
N LEU A 42 3.08 -7.66 -8.10
CA LEU A 42 1.74 -7.20 -7.77
C LEU A 42 1.03 -8.37 -7.10
N PHE A 43 0.81 -8.27 -5.79
CA PHE A 43 0.18 -9.32 -5.01
C PHE A 43 -1.31 -9.33 -5.24
N ASN A 44 -2.02 -8.26 -4.86
CA ASN A 44 -3.47 -8.17 -5.03
C ASN A 44 -3.91 -6.74 -5.39
N LYS A 45 -5.16 -6.64 -5.84
CA LYS A 45 -5.90 -5.39 -5.95
C LYS A 45 -7.37 -5.66 -5.78
N THR A 46 -8.11 -4.72 -5.21
CA THR A 46 -9.58 -4.78 -5.11
C THR A 46 -10.25 -4.52 -6.45
N ALA A 47 -11.54 -4.85 -6.55
CA ALA A 47 -12.26 -4.95 -7.82
C ALA A 47 -12.40 -3.63 -8.58
N ASN A 48 -12.42 -2.47 -7.91
CA ASN A 48 -12.57 -1.17 -8.57
C ASN A 48 -11.23 -0.59 -9.01
N ILE A 49 -10.11 -1.26 -8.75
CA ILE A 49 -8.85 -0.96 -9.41
C ILE A 49 -8.86 -1.64 -10.78
N GLY A 50 -8.82 -0.83 -11.85
CA GLY A 50 -8.75 -1.26 -13.24
C GLY A 50 -7.36 -1.76 -13.58
N ASP A 51 -6.50 -0.88 -14.07
CA ASP A 51 -5.14 -1.22 -14.49
C ASP A 51 -4.09 -0.65 -13.54
N ILE A 52 -2.98 -1.36 -13.38
CA ILE A 52 -1.80 -0.90 -12.68
C ILE A 52 -0.58 -1.11 -13.57
N PHE A 53 0.12 -0.04 -13.90
CA PHE A 53 1.32 -0.07 -14.72
C PHE A 53 2.54 0.23 -13.87
N PHE A 54 3.57 -0.61 -13.98
CA PHE A 54 4.85 -0.45 -13.31
C PHE A 54 5.92 -0.13 -14.35
N SER A 55 6.72 0.90 -14.11
CA SER A 55 7.86 1.24 -14.95
C SER A 55 9.05 1.66 -14.10
N LYS A 56 10.25 1.27 -14.54
CA LYS A 56 11.51 1.61 -13.89
C LYS A 56 12.38 2.38 -14.88
N ASN A 57 12.90 3.53 -14.47
CA ASN A 57 13.88 4.26 -15.26
C ASN A 57 15.23 3.53 -15.21
N LYS A 58 15.62 2.90 -16.31
CA LYS A 58 16.88 2.14 -16.42
C LYS A 58 18.14 2.99 -16.29
N LYS A 59 18.04 4.32 -16.45
CA LYS A 59 19.18 5.25 -16.38
C LYS A 59 19.36 5.90 -15.02
N SER A 60 18.44 5.69 -14.07
CA SER A 60 18.47 6.33 -12.76
C SER A 60 18.38 5.28 -11.65
N THR A 61 19.31 5.38 -10.71
CA THR A 61 19.36 4.56 -9.49
C THR A 61 18.78 5.28 -8.28
N GLU A 62 18.23 6.48 -8.46
CA GLU A 62 17.62 7.27 -7.38
C GLU A 62 16.51 6.47 -6.70
N PRO A 63 16.53 6.31 -5.37
CA PRO A 63 15.54 5.53 -4.64
C PRO A 63 14.24 6.32 -4.45
N ILE A 64 13.52 6.51 -5.56
CA ILE A 64 12.31 7.33 -5.65
C ILE A 64 11.19 6.51 -6.30
N LEU A 65 9.98 6.64 -5.76
CA LEU A 65 8.75 6.11 -6.36
C LEU A 65 7.78 7.26 -6.61
N TYR A 66 7.37 7.41 -7.87
CA TYR A 66 6.19 8.17 -8.26
C TYR A 66 5.00 7.24 -8.32
N PHE A 67 4.03 7.44 -7.44
CA PHE A 67 2.80 6.67 -7.43
C PHE A 67 1.63 7.55 -7.82
N LYS A 68 1.19 7.44 -9.07
CA LYS A 68 0.09 8.20 -9.64
C LYS A 68 -1.19 7.39 -9.54
N ILE A 69 -2.26 8.03 -9.08
CA ILE A 69 -3.57 7.43 -8.89
C ILE A 69 -4.59 8.30 -9.61
N GLY A 70 -5.32 7.76 -10.56
CA GLY A 70 -6.38 8.48 -11.26
C GLY A 70 -7.55 7.58 -11.64
N TYR A 71 -8.58 8.16 -12.23
CA TYR A 71 -9.68 7.42 -12.85
C TYR A 71 -9.36 7.13 -14.33
N THR A 72 -9.75 5.96 -14.84
CA THR A 72 -9.77 5.70 -16.28
C THR A 72 -10.59 6.81 -16.96
N ALA A 73 -10.00 7.49 -17.94
CA ALA A 73 -10.77 8.37 -18.80
C ALA A 73 -11.78 7.49 -19.54
N ASP A 74 -13.08 7.75 -19.38
CA ASP A 74 -14.07 7.15 -20.26
C ASP A 74 -13.60 7.46 -21.68
N GLN A 75 -13.39 6.44 -22.50
CA GLN A 75 -13.20 6.61 -23.93
C GLN A 75 -14.50 7.23 -24.47
N THR A 76 -14.59 8.55 -24.35
CA THR A 76 -15.64 9.32 -24.96
C THR A 76 -15.23 9.42 -26.41
N ASN A 77 -15.61 8.40 -27.18
CA ASN A 77 -15.56 8.45 -28.62
C ASN A 77 -16.17 9.79 -29.05
N SER A 78 -15.34 10.63 -29.68
CA SER A 78 -15.77 11.87 -30.29
C SER A 78 -16.88 11.53 -31.28
N ASN A 79 -18.13 11.90 -30.94
CA ASN A 79 -19.37 11.97 -31.73
C ASN A 79 -20.55 11.35 -30.99
N ALA A 80 -21.06 12.02 -29.94
CA ALA A 80 -22.44 11.81 -29.49
C ALA A 80 -22.94 13.06 -28.78
N ILE A 81 -23.96 13.69 -29.36
CA ILE A 81 -24.79 14.70 -28.71
C ILE A 81 -25.40 14.05 -27.46
N LYS A 82 -24.99 14.49 -26.26
CA LYS A 82 -25.49 13.95 -25.00
C LYS A 82 -26.71 14.74 -24.52
N THR A 83 -27.88 14.23 -24.85
CA THR A 83 -29.07 14.36 -23.98
C THR A 83 -29.21 13.03 -23.24
N ALA A 84 -28.72 12.95 -22.01
CA ALA A 84 -29.05 11.87 -21.10
C ALA A 84 -28.83 12.32 -19.65
N VAL A 85 -29.92 12.29 -18.90
CA VAL A 85 -29.99 12.48 -17.44
C VAL A 85 -29.13 11.40 -16.77
N GLN A 86 -28.02 11.80 -16.13
CA GLN A 86 -27.23 10.92 -15.27
C GLN A 86 -27.70 11.09 -13.83
N GLY A 87 -28.61 10.21 -13.41
CA GLY A 87 -28.79 9.86 -12.01
C GLY A 87 -27.78 8.77 -11.64
N GLY A 88 -26.79 9.10 -10.82
CA GLY A 88 -25.75 8.18 -10.36
C GLY A 88 -24.58 8.97 -9.78
N GLN A 89 -24.68 9.27 -8.49
CA GLN A 89 -23.71 9.94 -7.62
C GLN A 89 -22.64 10.83 -8.30
N GLN A 90 -22.87 12.15 -8.27
CA GLN A 90 -21.78 13.12 -8.26
C GLN A 90 -20.95 12.89 -6.99
N TYR A 91 -19.83 12.18 -7.11
CA TYR A 91 -18.80 12.19 -6.09
C TYR A 91 -18.26 13.63 -5.98
N GLY A 92 -18.51 14.25 -4.82
CA GLY A 92 -18.31 15.67 -4.58
C GLY A 92 -16.85 16.13 -4.70
N GLU A 93 -16.71 17.36 -5.19
CA GLU A 93 -15.66 18.41 -5.18
C GLU A 93 -14.17 18.15 -4.81
N THR A 94 -13.73 16.92 -4.51
CA THR A 94 -12.33 16.51 -4.68
C THR A 94 -12.28 15.36 -5.67
N ASN A 95 -12.31 15.68 -6.96
CA ASN A 95 -12.33 14.73 -8.09
C ASN A 95 -11.10 13.80 -8.18
N GLN A 96 -10.14 13.89 -7.26
CA GLN A 96 -8.89 13.14 -7.31
C GLN A 96 -8.88 12.07 -6.20
N PRO A 97 -8.59 10.81 -6.54
CA PRO A 97 -8.48 9.76 -5.54
C PRO A 97 -7.26 10.00 -4.64
N ARG A 98 -7.40 9.71 -3.35
CA ARG A 98 -6.35 9.92 -2.35
C ARG A 98 -6.01 8.62 -1.63
N ILE A 99 -4.73 8.44 -1.33
CA ILE A 99 -4.24 7.43 -0.39
C ILE A 99 -4.82 7.77 1.00
N THR A 100 -5.50 6.79 1.60
CA THR A 100 -6.08 6.88 2.94
C THR A 100 -5.20 6.22 3.99
N ASP A 101 -4.42 5.21 3.61
CA ASP A 101 -3.55 4.45 4.50
C ASP A 101 -2.41 3.79 3.69
N VAL A 102 -1.24 3.67 4.32
CA VAL A 102 -0.09 2.96 3.76
C VAL A 102 0.48 2.06 4.85
N LYS A 103 0.36 0.75 4.64
CA LYS A 103 1.01 -0.25 5.49
C LYS A 103 2.31 -0.68 4.82
N ILE A 104 3.42 -0.44 5.51
CA ILE A 104 4.75 -0.89 5.10
C ILE A 104 4.92 -2.32 5.63
N LEU A 105 5.05 -3.28 4.72
CA LEU A 105 5.24 -4.70 5.04
C LEU A 105 6.72 -5.09 5.00
N MET A 106 7.51 -4.42 4.15
CA MET A 106 8.97 -4.56 4.04
C MET A 106 9.59 -3.29 3.44
N GLY A 107 10.84 -3.01 3.79
CA GLY A 107 11.52 -1.77 3.41
C GLY A 107 11.01 -0.57 4.20
N LYS A 108 11.26 0.64 3.70
CA LYS A 108 10.70 1.91 4.20
C LYS A 108 10.94 3.03 3.19
N TYR A 109 10.39 4.20 3.47
CA TYR A 109 10.66 5.47 2.81
C TYR A 109 10.72 6.58 3.86
N SER A 110 11.52 7.62 3.64
CA SER A 110 11.66 8.72 4.62
C SER A 110 10.55 9.75 4.51
N GLU A 111 10.13 10.08 3.30
CA GLU A 111 9.14 11.12 3.04
C GLU A 111 8.14 10.67 1.98
N MET A 112 6.88 11.09 2.13
CA MET A 112 5.85 10.99 1.10
C MET A 112 5.22 12.37 0.87
N ARG A 113 5.37 12.91 -0.34
CA ARG A 113 4.73 14.15 -0.78
C ARG A 113 3.54 13.85 -1.67
N ALA A 114 2.46 14.60 -1.51
CA ALA A 114 1.25 14.46 -2.30
C ALA A 114 0.99 15.73 -3.11
N GLU A 115 0.72 15.57 -4.41
CA GLU A 115 0.51 16.65 -5.36
C GLU A 115 -0.72 16.36 -6.23
N THR A 116 -1.35 17.43 -6.74
CA THR A 116 -2.37 17.30 -7.79
C THR A 116 -1.68 17.03 -9.12
N ALA A 117 -1.92 15.86 -9.73
CA ALA A 117 -1.38 15.53 -11.04
C ALA A 117 -2.29 16.04 -12.18
N SER A 118 -3.60 15.97 -11.98
CA SER A 118 -4.62 16.50 -12.88
C SER A 118 -5.93 16.72 -12.15
N LYS A 119 -6.98 17.17 -12.85
CA LYS A 119 -8.33 17.28 -12.27
C LYS A 119 -8.87 15.94 -11.73
N THR A 120 -8.37 14.81 -12.21
CA THR A 120 -8.89 13.46 -11.89
C THR A 120 -7.80 12.51 -11.38
N ALA A 121 -6.61 13.03 -11.06
CA ALA A 121 -5.48 12.22 -10.60
C ALA A 121 -4.62 12.94 -9.56
N SER A 122 -4.16 12.17 -8.58
CA SER A 122 -3.15 12.56 -7.58
C SER A 122 -1.82 11.93 -7.92
N LEU A 123 -0.72 12.59 -7.56
CA LEU A 123 0.64 12.04 -7.61
C LEU A 123 1.22 12.01 -6.20
N TYR A 124 1.78 10.87 -5.82
CA TYR A 124 2.53 10.70 -4.58
C TYR A 124 3.99 10.44 -4.92
N THR A 125 4.90 11.16 -4.28
CA THR A 125 6.35 10.98 -4.43
C THR A 125 6.92 10.48 -3.13
N LEU A 126 7.44 9.24 -3.14
CA LEU A 126 8.15 8.63 -2.02
C LEU A 126 9.66 8.72 -2.29
N THR A 127 10.42 9.18 -1.31
CA THR A 127 11.89 9.37 -1.43
C THR A 127 12.65 8.58 -0.37
N GLU A 128 13.93 8.34 -0.64
CA GLU A 128 14.84 7.59 0.24
C GLU A 128 14.30 6.18 0.55
N ILE A 129 13.85 5.51 -0.50
CA ILE A 129 13.28 4.17 -0.41
C ILE A 129 14.36 3.14 -0.11
N GLU A 130 14.12 2.30 0.90
CA GLU A 130 14.86 1.06 1.11
C GLU A 130 14.18 -0.10 0.41
N PHE A 131 14.93 -0.77 -0.47
CA PHE A 131 14.46 -1.91 -1.25
C PHE A 131 14.91 -3.24 -0.61
N PRO A 132 14.13 -4.33 -0.74
CA PRO A 132 12.82 -4.38 -1.40
C PRO A 132 11.74 -3.60 -0.62
N LEU A 133 10.88 -2.90 -1.37
CA LEU A 133 9.81 -2.09 -0.80
C LEU A 133 8.47 -2.80 -1.03
N HIS A 134 7.86 -3.34 0.03
CA HIS A 134 6.55 -4.00 -0.01
C HIS A 134 5.53 -3.12 0.70
N LEU A 135 4.57 -2.60 -0.06
CA LEU A 135 3.51 -1.74 0.44
C LEU A 135 2.14 -2.38 0.19
N GLN A 136 1.28 -2.24 1.19
CA GLN A 136 -0.17 -2.32 1.01
C GLN A 136 -0.73 -0.91 1.13
N VAL A 137 -1.28 -0.39 0.04
CA VAL A 137 -1.78 0.98 -0.05
C VAL A 137 -3.29 0.96 -0.16
N LYS A 138 -3.98 1.70 0.72
CA LYS A 138 -5.42 1.94 0.63
C LYS A 138 -5.70 3.27 -0.03
N ILE A 139 -6.64 3.26 -0.96
CA ILE A 139 -7.03 4.39 -1.78
C ILE A 139 -8.56 4.43 -1.72
N LEU A 140 -9.12 5.39 -0.99
CA LEU A 140 -10.54 5.36 -0.63
C LEU A 140 -10.90 4.02 0.06
N ASN A 141 -11.78 3.23 -0.55
CA ASN A 141 -12.18 1.90 -0.08
C ASN A 141 -11.45 0.75 -0.82
N GLU A 142 -10.51 1.10 -1.71
CA GLU A 142 -9.76 0.14 -2.51
C GLU A 142 -8.40 -0.16 -1.86
N THR A 143 -7.88 -1.34 -2.11
CA THR A 143 -6.55 -1.77 -1.62
C THR A 143 -5.74 -2.34 -2.77
N VAL A 144 -4.48 -1.93 -2.86
CA VAL A 144 -3.48 -2.53 -3.74
C VAL A 144 -2.28 -2.95 -2.91
N GLU A 145 -1.72 -4.12 -3.22
CA GLU A 145 -0.52 -4.60 -2.57
C GLU A 145 0.53 -4.98 -3.61
N PHE A 146 1.71 -4.40 -3.48
CA PHE A 146 2.82 -4.61 -4.41
C PHE A 146 4.17 -4.56 -3.70
N GLU A 147 5.18 -5.12 -4.37
CA GLU A 147 6.56 -5.09 -3.94
C GLU A 147 7.48 -4.68 -5.10
N LEU A 148 8.37 -3.73 -4.83
CA LEU A 148 9.47 -3.35 -5.72
C LEU A 148 10.74 -4.04 -5.24
N LEU A 149 11.28 -4.94 -6.05
CA LEU A 149 12.37 -5.83 -5.65
C LEU A 149 13.75 -5.18 -5.78
N GLN A 150 13.88 -4.18 -6.65
CA GLN A 150 15.18 -3.64 -7.06
C GLN A 150 15.27 -2.12 -6.85
N PRO A 151 16.42 -1.61 -6.39
CA PRO A 151 16.68 -0.17 -6.32
C PRO A 151 16.51 0.53 -7.65
N GLY A 152 15.99 1.76 -7.61
CA GLY A 152 15.93 2.67 -8.74
C GLY A 152 14.73 3.59 -8.70
N LYS A 153 14.60 4.38 -9.78
CA LYS A 153 13.53 5.36 -9.93
C LYS A 153 12.32 4.72 -10.59
N TRP A 154 11.25 4.56 -9.83
CA TRP A 154 10.04 3.85 -10.22
C TRP A 154 8.89 4.82 -10.48
N THR A 155 8.05 4.46 -11.43
CA THR A 155 6.72 5.06 -11.61
C THR A 155 5.69 3.94 -11.63
N ILE A 156 4.67 4.08 -10.79
CA ILE A 156 3.49 3.22 -10.78
C ILE A 156 2.28 4.09 -11.10
N ASP A 157 1.55 3.73 -12.17
CA ASP A 157 0.30 4.37 -12.55
C ASP A 157 -0.86 3.44 -12.23
N LEU A 158 -1.72 3.84 -11.30
CA LEU A 158 -2.93 3.11 -10.89
C LEU A 158 -4.17 3.82 -11.43
N ASN A 159 -4.99 3.08 -12.17
CA ASN A 159 -6.26 3.56 -12.70
C ASN A 159 -7.43 2.91 -11.98
N LEU A 160 -8.24 3.73 -11.31
CA LEU A 160 -9.53 3.34 -10.75
C LEU A 160 -10.58 3.31 -11.86
N LYS A 161 -11.50 2.35 -11.74
CA LYS A 161 -12.74 2.34 -12.50
C LYS A 161 -13.62 3.49 -12.00
N LYS A 162 -14.39 4.09 -12.91
CA LYS A 162 -15.47 5.01 -12.53
C LYS A 162 -16.71 4.25 -12.14
#